data_AF-A0A6C0JGN1-F1
#
_entry.id   AF-A0A6C0JGN1-F1
#
_cell.length_a   1.000
_cell.length_b   1.000
_cell.length_c   1.000
_cell.angle_alpha   90.00
_cell.angle_beta   90.00
_cell.angle_gamma   90.00
#
_symmetry.space_group_name_H-M   'P 1'
#
loop_
_entity.id
_entity.type
_entity.pdbx_description
1 polymer ?
#
loop_
_entity_poly.entity_id
_entity_poly.type
_entity_poly.pdbx_seq_one_letter_code
_entity_poly.pdbx_strand_id
1 'polypeptide(L)'
;MIILLRGHIRNSFNDNELYNLLKHLSEEVDTLDIYIQTWNIFQSNVSWREMKENNTIVTESLIYNYFRDIPIKNIIILDDKQIVLTGNVEGKIPSTTMPLRGWKNMWFGIYEGIKYITDNCPDDFVINMRFDILNNSNSFPKDETLSFILRKKINIKSMEFVVEKKPILGVDNIFIGKASRMLLLCARFQFQLDRVLLYYPELRHQEFMVFFENKKLDNLPIVSYYKQNKKEKENEKEKENENEKEKEKKKNFNVLPIPEPEKQSSPVNYVGRRLSFKGLVITSLKKKWIEFAK
;
A
#
# COMPACT_ATOMS: atom_id res chain seq x y z
N MET A 1 5.20 -13.72 20.50
CA MET A 1 5.23 -12.28 20.10
C MET A 1 5.32 -12.23 18.59
N ILE A 2 4.49 -11.43 17.91
CA ILE A 2 4.54 -11.30 16.44
C ILE A 2 5.20 -9.97 16.04
N ILE A 3 6.19 -10.04 15.15
CA ILE A 3 6.76 -8.87 14.46
C ILE A 3 6.44 -8.97 12.98
N LEU A 4 5.86 -7.90 12.42
CA LEU A 4 5.79 -7.68 10.98
C LEU A 4 6.84 -6.65 10.58
N LEU A 5 7.88 -7.11 9.87
CA LEU A 5 8.79 -6.23 9.15
C LEU A 5 8.13 -5.84 7.83
N ARG A 6 8.06 -4.54 7.53
CA ARG A 6 7.34 -4.05 6.35
C ARG A 6 8.10 -3.06 5.47
N GLY A 7 7.64 -2.95 4.24
CA GLY A 7 8.10 -1.97 3.26
C GLY A 7 9.36 -2.38 2.50
N HIS A 8 9.97 -1.42 1.80
CA HIS A 8 11.23 -1.65 1.09
C HIS A 8 12.38 -1.92 2.07
N ILE A 9 13.23 -2.90 1.75
CA ILE A 9 14.43 -3.27 2.55
C ILE A 9 15.43 -2.10 2.63
N ARG A 10 15.61 -1.37 1.52
CA ARG A 10 16.57 -0.24 1.41
C ARG A 10 17.97 -0.66 1.89
N ASN A 11 18.58 0.13 2.77
CA ASN A 11 19.93 -0.09 3.27
C ASN A 11 19.97 -1.01 4.50
N SER A 12 18.83 -1.52 4.98
CA SER A 12 18.79 -2.32 6.22
C SER A 12 19.60 -3.61 6.14
N PHE A 13 19.84 -4.12 4.93
CA PHE A 13 20.62 -5.35 4.73
C PHE A 13 22.09 -5.08 4.44
N ASN A 14 22.55 -3.82 4.53
CA ASN A 14 23.96 -3.46 4.35
C ASN A 14 24.81 -3.73 5.60
N ASP A 15 24.16 -3.91 6.76
CA ASP A 15 24.78 -4.20 8.05
C ASP A 15 23.94 -5.21 8.85
N ASN A 16 24.45 -5.63 10.01
CA ASN A 16 23.77 -6.60 10.87
C ASN A 16 22.85 -5.95 11.92
N GLU A 17 22.56 -4.65 11.88
CA GLU A 17 21.89 -3.96 13.00
C GLU A 17 20.45 -4.44 13.20
N LEU A 18 19.68 -4.62 12.12
CA LEU A 18 18.33 -5.18 12.20
C LEU A 18 18.37 -6.64 12.67
N TYR A 19 19.29 -7.45 12.15
CA TYR A 19 19.49 -8.83 12.62
C TYR A 19 19.81 -8.84 14.13
N ASN A 20 20.74 -8.00 14.59
CA ASN A 20 21.16 -7.93 15.98
C ASN A 20 20.03 -7.48 16.91
N LEU A 21 19.15 -6.59 16.44
CA LEU A 21 17.93 -6.20 17.15
C LEU A 21 16.97 -7.39 17.32
N LEU A 22 16.68 -8.11 16.24
CA LEU A 22 15.75 -9.24 16.28
C LEU A 22 16.33 -10.45 17.02
N LYS A 23 17.64 -10.67 16.93
CA LYS A 23 18.34 -11.72 17.68
C LYS A 23 18.22 -11.46 19.18
N HIS A 24 18.51 -10.24 19.61
CA HIS A 24 18.32 -9.84 21.01
C HIS A 24 16.86 -10.04 21.46
N LEU A 25 15.88 -9.62 20.64
CA LEU A 25 14.48 -9.86 20.97
C LEU A 25 14.15 -11.35 21.10
N SER A 26 14.72 -12.21 20.25
CA SER A 26 14.50 -13.66 20.31
C SER A 26 15.06 -14.31 21.58
N GLU A 27 16.02 -13.67 22.24
CA GLU A 27 16.61 -14.13 23.51
C GLU A 27 15.79 -13.63 24.73
N GLU A 28 15.05 -12.53 24.57
CA GLU A 28 14.25 -11.87 25.63
C GLU A 28 12.77 -12.30 25.67
N VAL A 29 12.32 -13.13 24.71
CA VAL A 29 10.92 -13.57 24.61
C VAL A 29 10.83 -15.06 24.33
N ASP A 30 9.86 -15.74 24.96
CA ASP A 30 9.70 -17.19 24.81
C ASP A 30 9.44 -17.63 23.36
N THR A 31 8.68 -16.82 22.62
CA THR A 31 8.32 -17.07 21.23
C THR A 31 8.39 -15.77 20.42
N LEU A 32 9.18 -15.78 19.36
CA LEU A 32 9.26 -14.69 18.40
C LEU A 32 8.89 -15.21 17.01
N ASP A 33 7.75 -14.74 16.51
CA ASP A 33 7.27 -15.04 15.17
C ASP A 33 7.48 -13.83 14.27
N ILE A 34 8.33 -13.98 13.27
CA ILE A 34 8.66 -12.91 12.33
C ILE A 34 7.95 -13.14 11.01
N TYR A 35 7.15 -12.16 10.62
CA TYR A 35 6.51 -12.06 9.32
C TYR A 35 7.16 -10.92 8.55
N ILE A 36 7.28 -11.10 7.24
CA ILE A 36 7.86 -10.11 6.36
C ILE A 36 6.86 -9.75 5.27
N GLN A 37 6.66 -8.46 5.07
CA GLN A 37 6.10 -7.91 3.85
C GLN A 37 7.12 -6.97 3.21
N THR A 38 7.48 -7.21 1.96
CA THR A 38 8.39 -6.35 1.22
C THR A 38 7.92 -6.17 -0.22
N TRP A 39 8.62 -5.31 -0.95
CA TRP A 39 8.49 -5.17 -2.39
C TRP A 39 9.54 -6.01 -3.12
N ASN A 40 9.30 -6.31 -4.39
CA ASN A 40 10.18 -7.05 -5.29
C ASN A 40 11.50 -6.33 -5.62
N ILE A 41 11.63 -5.04 -5.26
CA ILE A 41 12.86 -4.27 -5.37
C ILE A 41 13.28 -3.65 -4.04
N PHE A 42 14.59 -3.44 -3.87
CA PHE A 42 15.16 -2.88 -2.66
C PHE A 42 14.66 -1.47 -2.34
N GLN A 43 14.46 -0.61 -3.35
CA GLN A 43 14.05 0.77 -3.14
C GLN A 43 13.48 1.41 -4.42
N SER A 44 12.30 2.02 -4.30
CA SER A 44 11.72 2.91 -5.32
C SER A 44 12.03 4.39 -5.03
N ASN A 45 11.80 5.26 -6.01
CA ASN A 45 11.90 6.73 -5.88
C ASN A 45 10.56 7.42 -5.59
N VAL A 46 9.46 6.67 -5.44
CA VAL A 46 8.13 7.24 -5.18
C VAL A 46 8.03 7.65 -3.70
N SER A 47 8.57 8.82 -3.38
CA SER A 47 8.77 9.29 -2.02
C SER A 47 8.67 10.82 -1.93
N TRP A 48 8.48 11.32 -0.71
CA TRP A 48 8.53 12.76 -0.40
C TRP A 48 9.95 13.33 -0.37
N ARG A 49 10.94 12.46 -0.19
CA ARG A 49 12.38 12.77 -0.22
C ARG A 49 13.01 12.20 -1.48
N GLU A 50 14.03 12.89 -1.99
CA GLU A 50 14.83 12.39 -3.10
C GLU A 50 15.53 11.09 -2.69
N MET A 51 15.36 10.05 -3.50
CA MET A 51 15.92 8.73 -3.26
C MET A 51 16.36 8.13 -4.58
N LYS A 52 17.57 7.57 -4.60
CA LYS A 52 18.06 6.79 -5.74
C LYS A 52 17.34 5.45 -5.79
N GLU A 53 16.80 5.09 -6.95
CA GLU A 53 16.23 3.76 -7.12
C GLU A 53 17.30 2.67 -6.90
N ASN A 54 16.90 1.57 -6.28
CA ASN A 54 17.69 0.35 -6.20
C ASN A 54 16.81 -0.80 -6.69
N ASN A 55 17.00 -1.16 -7.95
CA ASN A 55 16.25 -2.20 -8.65
C ASN A 55 16.82 -3.61 -8.41
N THR A 56 17.67 -3.78 -7.38
CA THR A 56 18.08 -5.12 -6.93
C THR A 56 16.84 -5.91 -6.57
N ILE A 57 16.72 -7.10 -7.16
CA ILE A 57 15.56 -7.98 -6.97
C ILE A 57 15.61 -8.58 -5.57
N VAL A 58 14.49 -8.49 -4.86
CA VAL A 58 14.30 -9.13 -3.57
C VAL A 58 13.79 -10.54 -3.77
N THR A 59 14.49 -11.52 -3.21
CA THR A 59 14.10 -12.93 -3.21
C THR A 59 13.99 -13.44 -1.77
N GLU A 60 13.26 -14.53 -1.57
CA GLU A 60 13.21 -15.20 -0.26
C GLU A 60 14.60 -15.68 0.19
N SER A 61 15.42 -16.21 -0.74
CA SER A 61 16.79 -16.64 -0.43
C SER A 61 17.64 -15.49 0.12
N LEU A 62 17.49 -14.28 -0.41
CA LEU A 62 18.20 -13.10 0.08
C LEU A 62 17.77 -12.76 1.51
N ILE A 63 16.48 -12.87 1.82
CA ILE A 63 15.92 -12.63 3.15
C ILE A 63 16.41 -13.69 4.15
N TYR A 64 16.33 -14.97 3.79
CA TYR A 64 16.80 -16.06 4.64
C TYR A 64 18.31 -15.97 4.90
N ASN A 65 19.11 -15.60 3.89
CA ASN A 65 20.54 -15.40 4.05
C ASN A 65 20.87 -14.27 5.04
N TYR A 66 20.08 -13.18 5.04
CA TYR A 66 20.27 -12.09 5.99
C TYR A 66 19.91 -12.49 7.43
N PHE A 67 18.78 -13.16 7.61
CA PHE A 67 18.27 -13.53 8.95
C PHE A 67 18.92 -14.78 9.54
N ARG A 68 19.64 -15.57 8.74
CA ARG A 68 20.44 -16.72 9.16
C ARG A 68 19.62 -17.73 9.98
N ASP A 69 19.83 -17.73 11.29
CA ASP A 69 19.26 -18.63 12.28
C ASP A 69 17.95 -18.10 12.89
N ILE A 70 17.55 -16.87 12.60
CA ILE A 70 16.27 -16.32 13.05
C ILE A 70 15.14 -16.88 12.18
N PRO A 71 14.19 -17.66 12.74
CA PRO A 71 13.13 -18.27 11.96
C PRO A 71 12.14 -17.22 11.45
N ILE A 72 11.90 -17.23 10.14
CA ILE A 72 10.88 -16.40 9.48
C ILE A 72 9.65 -17.26 9.19
N LYS A 73 8.48 -16.86 9.70
CA LYS A 73 7.22 -17.59 9.56
C LYS A 73 6.60 -17.46 8.18
N ASN A 74 6.65 -16.27 7.60
CA ASN A 74 6.14 -16.03 6.24
C ASN A 74 6.83 -14.79 5.62
N ILE A 75 6.97 -14.81 4.30
CA ILE A 75 7.48 -13.73 3.48
C ILE A 75 6.46 -13.43 2.38
N ILE A 76 6.02 -12.17 2.29
CA ILE A 76 5.18 -11.65 1.21
C ILE A 76 6.01 -10.66 0.40
N ILE A 77 6.31 -11.00 -0.85
CA ILE A 77 7.02 -10.10 -1.79
C ILE A 77 6.00 -9.60 -2.81
N LEU A 78 5.70 -8.30 -2.77
CA LEU A 78 4.74 -7.64 -3.66
C LEU A 78 5.45 -6.99 -4.85
N ASP A 79 4.83 -7.03 -6.02
CA ASP A 79 5.32 -6.27 -7.18
C ASP A 79 4.74 -4.86 -7.18
N ASP A 80 5.59 -3.85 -6.96
CA ASP A 80 5.18 -2.45 -6.86
C ASP A 80 4.53 -1.89 -8.15
N LYS A 81 4.73 -2.56 -9.28
CA LYS A 81 4.15 -2.19 -10.58
C LYS A 81 2.80 -2.85 -10.85
N GLN A 82 2.45 -3.92 -10.13
CA GLN A 82 1.24 -4.71 -10.40
C GLN A 82 0.13 -4.49 -9.36
N ILE A 83 0.36 -3.68 -8.33
CA ILE A 83 -0.66 -3.41 -7.33
C ILE A 83 -1.81 -2.57 -7.90
N VAL A 84 -3.02 -2.86 -7.41
CA VAL A 84 -4.22 -2.09 -7.72
C VAL A 84 -4.53 -1.18 -6.55
N LEU A 85 -4.52 0.14 -6.81
CA LEU A 85 -4.81 1.17 -5.80
C LEU A 85 -6.23 1.71 -5.97
N THR A 86 -6.93 1.89 -4.86
CA THR A 86 -8.28 2.48 -4.84
C THR A 86 -8.21 4.01 -4.76
N GLY A 87 -9.10 4.72 -5.48
CA GLY A 87 -9.24 6.18 -5.41
C GLY A 87 -8.15 6.97 -6.14
N ASN A 88 -7.98 8.25 -5.79
CA ASN A 88 -7.02 9.14 -6.46
C ASN A 88 -5.56 8.76 -6.15
N VAL A 89 -4.74 8.58 -7.18
CA VAL A 89 -3.31 8.25 -7.05
C VAL A 89 -2.39 9.40 -7.44
N GLU A 90 -2.95 10.47 -8.02
CA GLU A 90 -2.19 11.57 -8.59
C GLU A 90 -2.15 12.79 -7.67
N GLY A 91 -1.01 13.46 -7.64
CA GLY A 91 -0.76 14.62 -6.78
C GLY A 91 -0.10 14.26 -5.44
N LYS A 92 -0.35 15.08 -4.42
CA LYS A 92 0.30 15.00 -3.11
C LYS A 92 -0.74 14.96 -1.99
N ILE A 93 -0.36 14.41 -0.85
CA ILE A 93 -1.12 14.56 0.39
C ILE A 93 -1.20 16.08 0.70
N PRO A 94 -2.39 16.63 0.98
CA PRO A 94 -2.58 18.06 1.24
C PRO A 94 -1.56 18.62 2.23
N SER A 95 -1.04 19.81 1.94
CA SER A 95 -0.06 20.51 2.77
C SER A 95 1.28 19.81 2.99
N THR A 96 1.60 18.75 2.23
CA THR A 96 2.89 18.04 2.32
C THR A 96 3.55 17.82 0.95
N THR A 97 4.79 17.33 0.95
CA THR A 97 5.49 16.91 -0.26
C THR A 97 5.25 15.43 -0.62
N MET A 98 4.52 14.68 0.21
CA MET A 98 4.30 13.25 0.02
C MET A 98 3.43 12.95 -1.20
N PRO A 99 3.93 12.21 -2.21
CA PRO A 99 3.11 11.75 -3.32
C PRO A 99 1.98 10.83 -2.84
N LEU A 100 0.77 11.02 -3.38
CA LEU A 100 -0.40 10.20 -3.04
C LEU A 100 -0.16 8.73 -3.32
N ARG A 101 0.40 8.41 -4.50
CA ARG A 101 0.80 7.05 -4.87
C ARG A 101 1.75 6.43 -3.87
N GLY A 102 2.80 7.13 -3.44
CA GLY A 102 3.77 6.60 -2.48
C GLY A 102 3.14 6.27 -1.13
N TRP A 103 2.24 7.12 -0.65
CA TRP A 103 1.47 6.86 0.57
C TRP A 103 0.54 5.66 0.43
N LYS A 104 -0.20 5.56 -0.68
CA LYS A 104 -1.08 4.42 -0.97
C LYS A 104 -0.31 3.11 -1.12
N ASN A 105 0.84 3.12 -1.79
CA ASN A 105 1.71 1.94 -1.88
C ASN A 105 2.11 1.46 -0.48
N MET A 106 2.57 2.36 0.38
CA MET A 106 2.95 2.01 1.76
C MET A 106 1.79 1.32 2.49
N TRP A 107 0.59 1.90 2.44
CA TRP A 107 -0.59 1.34 3.11
C TRP A 107 -1.07 0.03 2.49
N PHE A 108 -0.94 -0.14 1.17
CA PHE A 108 -1.20 -1.40 0.50
C PHE A 108 -0.31 -2.51 1.06
N GLY A 109 1.00 -2.28 1.12
CA GLY A 109 1.93 -3.28 1.65
C GLY A 109 1.66 -3.63 3.11
N ILE A 110 1.46 -2.61 3.97
CA ILE A 110 1.10 -2.83 5.37
C ILE A 110 -0.22 -3.61 5.48
N TYR A 111 -1.23 -3.26 4.69
CA TYR A 111 -2.53 -3.93 4.68
C TYR A 111 -2.40 -5.41 4.33
N GLU A 112 -1.66 -5.76 3.27
CA GLU A 112 -1.48 -7.17 2.87
C GLU A 112 -0.77 -8.00 3.96
N GLY A 113 0.30 -7.46 4.56
CA GLY A 113 1.00 -8.12 5.65
C GLY A 113 0.11 -8.35 6.89
N ILE A 114 -0.61 -7.31 7.30
CA ILE A 114 -1.51 -7.38 8.46
C ILE A 114 -2.74 -8.23 8.18
N LYS A 115 -3.27 -8.22 6.95
CA LYS A 115 -4.36 -9.08 6.54
C LYS A 115 -3.94 -10.55 6.67
N TYR A 116 -2.78 -10.91 6.14
CA TYR A 116 -2.26 -12.29 6.27
C TYR A 116 -2.15 -12.70 7.74
N ILE A 117 -1.56 -11.85 8.59
CA ILE A 117 -1.45 -12.15 10.03
C ILE A 117 -2.84 -12.26 10.66
N THR A 118 -3.77 -11.38 10.34
CA THR A 118 -5.12 -11.42 10.91
C THR A 118 -5.88 -12.68 10.51
N ASP A 119 -5.72 -13.15 9.26
CA ASP A 119 -6.39 -14.36 8.78
C ASP A 119 -5.87 -15.64 9.46
N ASN A 120 -4.65 -15.62 10.01
CA ASN A 120 -4.01 -16.77 10.66
C ASN A 120 -3.92 -16.64 12.20
N CYS A 121 -3.85 -15.42 12.71
CA CYS A 121 -3.58 -15.05 14.11
C CYS A 121 -4.37 -13.75 14.50
N PRO A 122 -5.72 -13.74 14.42
CA PRO A 122 -6.53 -12.51 14.47
C PRO A 122 -6.46 -11.71 15.78
N ASP A 123 -6.23 -12.39 16.91
CA ASP A 123 -6.25 -11.81 18.25
C ASP A 123 -4.87 -11.51 18.83
N ASP A 124 -3.81 -11.89 18.10
CA ASP A 124 -2.44 -11.69 18.55
C ASP A 124 -2.00 -10.24 18.43
N PHE A 125 -1.10 -9.85 19.33
CA PHE A 125 -0.42 -8.57 19.27
C PHE A 125 0.69 -8.61 18.23
N VAL A 126 0.63 -7.65 17.30
CA VAL A 126 1.59 -7.47 16.23
C VAL A 126 2.33 -6.18 16.45
N ILE A 127 3.66 -6.26 16.40
CA ILE A 127 4.54 -5.10 16.25
C ILE A 127 4.76 -4.91 14.76
N ASN A 128 4.20 -3.84 14.19
CA ASN A 128 4.50 -3.43 12.83
C ASN A 128 5.70 -2.50 12.87
N MET A 129 6.77 -2.82 12.15
CA MET A 129 7.94 -1.96 12.07
C MET A 129 8.59 -1.97 10.68
N ARG A 130 9.24 -0.87 10.34
CA ARG A 130 10.05 -0.77 9.12
C ARG A 130 11.32 -1.61 9.20
N PHE A 131 11.78 -2.09 8.04
CA PHE A 131 13.13 -2.62 7.90
C PHE A 131 14.19 -1.60 8.32
N ASP A 132 14.04 -0.34 7.92
CA ASP A 132 15.01 0.74 8.14
C ASP A 132 14.75 1.50 9.45
N ILE A 133 14.16 0.85 10.46
CA ILE A 133 13.78 1.49 11.73
C ILE A 133 14.97 2.18 12.44
N LEU A 134 16.18 1.61 12.32
CA LEU A 134 17.38 2.08 13.00
C LEU A 134 18.18 3.14 12.22
N ASN A 135 17.91 3.33 10.91
CA ASN A 135 18.77 4.15 10.05
C ASN A 135 18.01 5.05 9.04
N ASN A 136 16.68 5.21 9.20
CA ASN A 136 15.90 6.17 8.42
C ASN A 136 15.94 7.61 9.00
N SER A 137 15.32 8.57 8.30
CA SER A 137 15.31 9.99 8.68
C SER A 137 14.60 10.30 10.00
N ASN A 138 13.67 9.43 10.41
CA ASN A 138 12.98 9.45 11.70
C ASN A 138 13.25 8.10 12.40
N SER A 139 14.52 7.71 12.48
CA SER A 139 14.96 6.45 13.09
C SER A 139 14.75 6.46 14.60
N PHE A 140 14.58 5.26 15.14
CA PHE A 140 14.57 5.02 16.57
C PHE A 140 15.87 4.30 16.96
N PRO A 141 16.56 4.73 18.03
CA PRO A 141 17.69 4.00 18.57
C PRO A 141 17.32 2.56 18.92
N LYS A 142 18.30 1.65 18.85
CA LYS A 142 18.11 0.22 19.16
C LYS A 142 17.50 0.03 20.56
N ASP A 143 18.06 0.69 21.57
CA ASP A 143 17.61 0.55 22.96
C ASP A 143 16.20 1.10 23.18
N GLU A 144 15.84 2.19 22.49
CA GLU A 144 14.48 2.74 22.54
C GLU A 144 13.48 1.79 21.88
N THR A 145 13.86 1.20 20.74
CA THR A 145 13.05 0.21 20.01
C THR A 145 12.82 -1.05 20.85
N LEU A 146 13.89 -1.62 21.43
CA LEU A 146 13.82 -2.76 22.35
C LEU A 146 12.93 -2.43 23.55
N SER A 147 13.17 -1.28 24.17
CA SER A 147 12.41 -0.86 25.33
C SER A 147 10.92 -0.69 25.02
N PHE A 148 10.57 -0.13 23.86
CA PHE A 148 9.19 0.00 23.42
C PHE A 148 8.53 -1.37 23.26
N ILE A 149 9.19 -2.30 22.58
CA ILE A 149 8.68 -3.65 22.32
C ILE A 149 8.49 -4.44 23.63
N LEU A 150 9.50 -4.43 24.50
CA LEU A 150 9.50 -5.25 25.72
C LEU A 150 8.57 -4.70 26.80
N ARG A 151 8.42 -3.37 26.94
CA ARG A 151 7.54 -2.76 27.94
C ARG A 151 6.05 -3.03 27.70
N LYS A 152 5.65 -3.31 26.47
CA LYS A 152 4.24 -3.38 26.06
C LYS A 152 3.64 -4.79 26.07
N LYS A 153 4.34 -5.78 26.64
CA LYS A 153 3.94 -7.19 26.68
C LYS A 153 2.59 -7.52 27.37
N ILE A 154 1.94 -6.61 28.13
CA ILE A 154 0.95 -7.05 29.14
C ILE A 154 -0.43 -6.37 29.13
N ASN A 155 -0.69 -5.18 28.54
CA ASN A 155 -2.00 -4.52 28.73
C ASN A 155 -2.43 -3.55 27.62
N ILE A 156 -2.24 -3.93 26.36
CA ILE A 156 -2.60 -3.07 25.22
C ILE A 156 -4.09 -3.20 24.91
N LYS A 157 -4.88 -2.16 25.21
CA LYS A 157 -6.32 -2.09 24.90
C LYS A 157 -6.61 -1.53 23.50
N SER A 158 -5.74 -0.66 23.01
CA SER A 158 -5.82 0.05 21.71
C SER A 158 -4.48 -0.09 20.99
N MET A 159 -4.34 0.29 19.71
CA MET A 159 -2.98 0.37 19.17
C MET A 159 -2.19 1.46 19.89
N GLU A 160 -0.91 1.19 20.10
CA GLU A 160 0.04 2.07 20.77
C GLU A 160 1.22 2.40 19.85
N PHE A 161 1.71 3.62 20.02
CA PHE A 161 2.87 4.16 19.32
C PHE A 161 3.98 4.43 20.33
N VAL A 162 5.22 4.61 19.88
CA VAL A 162 6.36 4.92 20.78
C VAL A 162 6.06 6.10 21.70
N VAL A 163 5.31 7.09 21.20
CA VAL A 163 4.82 8.23 21.97
C VAL A 163 3.30 8.31 21.90
N GLU A 164 2.64 8.11 23.04
CA GLU A 164 1.16 8.02 23.12
C GLU A 164 0.44 9.38 23.21
N LYS A 165 1.11 10.42 23.72
CA LYS A 165 0.46 11.67 24.10
C LYS A 165 0.29 12.67 22.96
N LYS A 166 1.13 12.58 21.92
CA LYS A 166 1.12 13.49 20.79
C LYS A 166 1.63 12.79 19.53
N PRO A 167 1.16 13.18 18.35
CA PRO A 167 1.77 12.72 17.11
C PRO A 167 3.22 13.22 17.05
N ILE A 168 4.12 12.34 16.61
CA ILE A 168 5.53 12.65 16.37
C ILE A 168 5.90 12.25 14.94
N LEU A 169 7.02 12.77 14.44
CA LEU A 169 7.56 12.29 13.18
C LEU A 169 8.00 10.83 13.33
N GLY A 170 7.77 10.01 12.31
CA GLY A 170 8.00 8.57 12.35
C GLY A 170 7.00 7.78 13.18
N VAL A 171 5.84 8.35 13.54
CA VAL A 171 4.80 7.62 14.33
C VAL A 171 4.31 6.34 13.63
N ASP A 172 4.39 6.29 12.30
CA ASP A 172 4.04 5.11 11.50
C ASP A 172 5.22 4.14 11.31
N ASN A 173 6.45 4.48 11.74
CA ASN A 173 7.63 3.64 11.56
C ASN A 173 7.61 2.39 12.44
N ILE A 174 7.04 2.48 13.64
CA ILE A 174 6.81 1.36 14.55
C ILE A 174 5.57 1.58 15.42
N PHE A 175 4.72 0.57 15.50
CA PHE A 175 3.51 0.58 16.35
C PHE A 175 3.07 -0.84 16.69
N ILE A 176 2.36 -0.98 17.81
CA ILE A 176 1.93 -2.27 18.36
C ILE A 176 0.43 -2.29 18.61
N GLY A 177 -0.23 -3.41 18.36
CA GLY A 177 -1.65 -3.58 18.65
C GLY A 177 -2.17 -4.94 18.21
N LYS A 178 -3.44 -5.24 18.51
CA LYS A 178 -4.09 -6.46 18.01
C LYS A 178 -4.14 -6.45 16.48
N ALA A 179 -3.86 -7.59 15.84
CA ALA A 179 -3.87 -7.73 14.38
C ALA A 179 -5.18 -7.23 13.76
N SER A 180 -6.32 -7.67 14.28
CA SER A 180 -7.66 -7.22 13.85
C SER A 180 -7.83 -5.70 13.91
N ARG A 181 -7.36 -5.07 14.99
CA ARG A 181 -7.43 -3.61 15.14
C ARG A 181 -6.52 -2.90 14.14
N MET A 182 -5.33 -3.43 13.94
CA MET A 182 -4.37 -2.90 12.99
C MET A 182 -4.92 -2.99 11.56
N LEU A 183 -5.59 -4.10 11.22
CA LEU A 183 -6.22 -4.30 9.93
C LEU A 183 -7.28 -3.22 9.64
N LEU A 184 -8.07 -2.83 10.64
CA LEU A 184 -9.05 -1.74 10.51
C LEU A 184 -8.39 -0.42 10.10
N LEU A 185 -7.30 -0.03 10.78
CA LEU A 185 -6.60 1.20 10.44
C LEU A 185 -5.97 1.12 9.05
N CYS A 186 -5.33 0.01 8.72
CA CYS A 186 -4.70 -0.19 7.41
C CYS A 186 -5.74 -0.14 6.29
N ALA A 187 -6.88 -0.82 6.45
CA ALA A 187 -7.99 -0.80 5.50
C ALA A 187 -8.52 0.63 5.30
N ARG A 188 -8.57 1.43 6.36
CA ARG A 188 -9.04 2.80 6.30
C ARG A 188 -8.15 3.67 5.42
N PHE A 189 -6.84 3.56 5.54
CA PHE A 189 -5.93 4.27 4.63
C PHE A 189 -5.91 3.65 3.23
N GLN A 190 -5.96 2.34 3.11
CA GLN A 190 -5.91 1.66 1.81
C GLN A 190 -7.12 1.98 0.93
N PHE A 191 -8.34 1.93 1.50
CA PHE A 191 -9.58 2.05 0.74
C PHE A 191 -10.27 3.42 0.86
N GLN A 192 -9.95 4.19 1.91
CA GLN A 192 -10.67 5.44 2.22
C GLN A 192 -9.76 6.66 2.34
N LEU A 193 -8.52 6.61 1.82
CA LEU A 193 -7.58 7.74 1.93
C LEU A 193 -8.21 9.05 1.47
N ASP A 194 -8.84 9.08 0.30
CA ASP A 194 -9.42 10.30 -0.27
C ASP A 194 -10.40 10.97 0.70
N ARG A 195 -11.21 10.17 1.41
CA ARG A 195 -12.12 10.63 2.46
C ARG A 195 -11.37 11.07 3.72
N VAL A 196 -10.32 10.34 4.12
CA VAL A 196 -9.47 10.70 5.26
C VAL A 196 -8.88 12.09 5.05
N LEU A 197 -8.40 12.40 3.84
CA LEU A 197 -7.76 13.68 3.51
C LEU A 197 -8.70 14.89 3.64
N LEU A 198 -10.01 14.70 3.48
CA LEU A 198 -11.01 15.76 3.70
C LEU A 198 -11.03 16.26 5.16
N TYR A 199 -10.63 15.42 6.12
CA TYR A 199 -10.57 15.80 7.53
C TYR A 199 -9.28 16.54 7.91
N TYR A 200 -8.26 16.52 7.05
CA TYR A 200 -6.91 17.00 7.38
C TYR A 200 -6.30 17.88 6.26
N PRO A 201 -6.98 18.93 5.78
CA PRO A 201 -6.49 19.73 4.66
C PRO A 201 -5.17 20.49 4.96
N GLU A 202 -4.95 20.85 6.23
CA GLU A 202 -3.84 21.71 6.68
C GLU A 202 -2.77 20.96 7.49
N LEU A 203 -2.74 19.63 7.41
CA LEU A 203 -1.82 18.84 8.21
C LEU A 203 -0.38 18.95 7.70
N ARG A 204 0.52 19.46 8.54
CA ARG A 204 1.94 19.67 8.18
C ARG A 204 2.72 18.38 7.92
N HIS A 205 2.35 17.29 8.59
CA HIS A 205 3.03 16.00 8.49
C HIS A 205 2.00 14.89 8.29
N GLN A 206 2.06 14.21 7.14
CA GLN A 206 1.09 13.20 6.73
C GLN A 206 0.95 12.05 7.75
N GLU A 207 2.03 11.69 8.43
CA GLU A 207 2.05 10.61 9.42
C GLU A 207 1.21 10.93 10.67
N PHE A 208 0.91 12.20 10.94
CA PHE A 208 0.04 12.56 12.06
C PHE A 208 -1.40 12.08 11.84
N MET A 209 -1.82 11.86 10.57
CA MET A 209 -3.11 11.24 10.28
C MET A 209 -3.24 9.86 10.93
N VAL A 210 -2.13 9.10 10.99
CA VAL A 210 -2.11 7.73 11.53
C VAL A 210 -2.48 7.74 13.01
N PHE A 211 -1.90 8.68 13.76
CA PHE A 211 -2.21 8.89 15.17
C PHE A 211 -3.67 9.29 15.37
N PHE A 212 -4.15 10.30 14.64
CA PHE A 212 -5.52 10.80 14.82
C PHE A 212 -6.59 9.80 14.37
N GLU A 213 -6.37 9.10 13.27
CA GLU A 213 -7.30 8.08 12.79
C GLU A 213 -7.33 6.87 13.73
N ASN A 214 -6.20 6.46 14.32
CA ASN A 214 -6.20 5.44 15.38
C ASN A 214 -7.08 5.86 16.57
N LYS A 215 -6.95 7.11 17.04
CA LYS A 215 -7.78 7.63 18.14
C LYS A 215 -9.26 7.68 17.78
N LYS A 216 -9.62 8.01 16.54
CA LYS A 216 -11.02 7.94 16.08
C LYS A 216 -11.58 6.53 16.15
N LEU A 217 -10.77 5.54 15.80
CA LEU A 217 -11.22 4.15 15.88
C LEU A 217 -11.53 3.74 17.33
N ASP A 218 -10.92 4.33 18.36
CA ASP A 218 -11.15 3.98 19.77
C ASP A 218 -12.59 4.31 20.20
N ASN A 219 -13.22 5.24 19.48
CA ASN A 219 -14.61 5.65 19.68
C ASN A 219 -15.60 4.92 18.74
N LEU A 220 -15.14 3.96 17.92
CA LEU A 220 -16.00 3.23 16.98
C LEU A 220 -16.27 1.79 17.47
N PRO A 221 -17.52 1.30 17.40
CA PRO A 221 -17.82 -0.11 17.61
C PRO A 221 -17.18 -0.95 16.49
N ILE A 222 -16.18 -1.78 16.83
CA ILE A 222 -15.39 -2.62 15.90
C ILE A 222 -16.28 -3.47 14.97
N VAL A 223 -17.44 -3.91 15.44
CA VAL A 223 -18.38 -4.78 14.70
C VAL A 223 -19.03 -4.08 13.50
N SER A 224 -19.14 -2.75 13.51
CA SER A 224 -19.80 -2.00 12.43
C SER A 224 -18.98 -1.95 11.14
N TYR A 225 -17.66 -1.79 11.25
CA TYR A 225 -16.78 -1.58 10.09
C TYR A 225 -16.59 -2.83 9.23
N TYR A 226 -16.44 -4.01 9.84
CA TYR A 226 -16.30 -5.27 9.10
C TYR A 226 -17.58 -5.65 8.34
N LYS A 227 -18.76 -5.46 8.96
CA LYS A 227 -20.05 -5.72 8.31
C LYS A 227 -20.29 -4.78 7.14
N GLN A 228 -19.89 -3.51 7.27
CA GLN A 228 -20.04 -2.52 6.21
C GLN A 228 -19.15 -2.84 4.99
N ASN A 229 -17.87 -3.13 5.19
CA ASN A 229 -16.96 -3.44 4.08
C ASN A 229 -17.25 -4.78 3.41
N LYS A 230 -17.72 -5.79 4.16
CA LYS A 230 -18.14 -7.07 3.57
C LYS A 230 -19.34 -6.86 2.63
N LYS A 231 -20.32 -6.06 3.06
CA LYS A 231 -21.50 -5.72 2.27
C LYS A 231 -21.16 -4.87 1.04
N GLU A 232 -20.22 -3.93 1.17
CA GLU A 232 -19.74 -3.12 0.04
C GLU A 232 -19.04 -4.00 -1.02
N LYS A 233 -18.20 -4.96 -0.62
CA LYS A 233 -17.56 -5.93 -1.55
C LYS A 233 -18.56 -6.89 -2.21
N GLU A 234 -19.59 -7.33 -1.47
CA GLU A 234 -20.66 -8.16 -2.03
C GLU A 234 -21.45 -7.38 -3.09
N ASN A 235 -21.78 -6.11 -2.82
CA ASN A 235 -22.46 -5.23 -3.77
C ASN A 235 -21.61 -4.92 -5.02
N GLU A 236 -20.30 -4.76 -4.89
CA GLU A 236 -19.39 -4.54 -6.02
C GLU A 236 -19.33 -5.77 -6.94
N LYS A 237 -19.24 -6.98 -6.36
CA LYS A 237 -19.30 -8.23 -7.12
C LYS A 237 -20.64 -8.44 -7.82
N GLU A 238 -21.75 -8.08 -7.18
CA GLU A 238 -23.07 -8.15 -7.81
C GLU A 238 -23.16 -7.20 -9.02
N LYS A 239 -22.65 -5.98 -8.90
CA LYS A 239 -22.61 -5.01 -10.02
C LYS A 239 -21.70 -5.47 -11.17
N GLU A 240 -20.57 -6.10 -10.88
CA GLU A 240 -19.70 -6.68 -11.91
C GLU A 240 -20.41 -7.80 -12.68
N ASN A 241 -21.09 -8.70 -11.96
CA ASN A 241 -21.86 -9.79 -12.56
C ASN A 241 -23.06 -9.30 -13.40
N GLU A 242 -23.74 -8.22 -12.98
CA GLU A 242 -24.82 -7.62 -13.77
C GLU A 242 -24.29 -6.98 -15.06
N ASN A 243 -23.15 -6.27 -14.99
CA ASN A 243 -22.52 -5.67 -16.16
C ASN A 243 -22.03 -6.73 -17.18
N GLU A 244 -21.55 -7.88 -16.72
CA GLU A 244 -21.17 -8.99 -17.61
C GLU A 244 -22.39 -9.60 -18.31
N LYS A 245 -23.49 -9.83 -17.57
CA LYS A 245 -24.76 -10.32 -18.16
C LYS A 245 -25.33 -9.34 -19.19
N GLU A 246 -25.20 -8.04 -18.96
CA GLU A 246 -25.66 -7.02 -19.92
C GLU A 246 -24.78 -6.98 -21.18
N LYS A 247 -23.47 -7.18 -21.04
CA LYS A 247 -22.53 -7.32 -22.18
C LYS A 247 -22.83 -8.57 -23.02
N GLU A 248 -23.17 -9.70 -22.39
CA GLU A 248 -23.59 -10.91 -23.12
C GLU A 248 -24.90 -10.72 -23.86
N LYS A 249 -25.90 -10.08 -23.24
CA LYS A 249 -27.16 -9.74 -23.93
C LYS A 249 -26.94 -8.83 -25.14
N LYS A 250 -26.04 -7.84 -25.05
CA LYS A 250 -25.70 -6.95 -26.16
C LYS A 250 -24.93 -7.66 -27.28
N LYS A 251 -24.11 -8.69 -26.97
CA LYS A 251 -23.48 -9.55 -27.99
C LYS A 251 -24.51 -10.38 -28.77
N ASN A 252 -25.58 -10.84 -28.12
CA ASN A 252 -26.61 -11.64 -28.78
C ASN A 252 -27.60 -10.84 -29.65
N PHE A 253 -27.61 -9.50 -29.55
CA PHE A 253 -28.48 -8.63 -30.37
C PHE A 253 -27.83 -8.15 -31.69
N ASN A 254 -26.56 -8.45 -31.95
CA ASN A 254 -25.84 -8.00 -33.15
C ASN A 254 -25.68 -9.07 -34.25
N VAL A 255 -26.38 -10.19 -34.17
CA VAL A 255 -26.47 -11.12 -35.31
C VAL A 255 -27.69 -10.74 -36.14
N LEU A 256 -27.60 -9.62 -36.87
CA LEU A 256 -28.48 -9.39 -38.01
C LEU A 256 -28.08 -10.39 -39.11
N PRO A 257 -29.03 -11.12 -39.71
CA PRO A 257 -28.73 -12.02 -40.80
C PRO A 257 -28.09 -11.23 -41.94
N ILE A 258 -26.89 -11.65 -42.33
CA ILE A 258 -26.21 -11.16 -43.52
C ILE A 258 -27.11 -11.54 -44.70
N PRO A 259 -27.63 -10.59 -45.50
CA PRO A 259 -28.40 -10.94 -46.68
C PRO A 259 -27.50 -11.70 -47.66
N GLU A 260 -28.04 -12.78 -48.22
CA GLU A 260 -27.34 -13.65 -49.16
C GLU A 260 -26.78 -12.83 -50.34
N PRO A 261 -25.55 -13.12 -50.80
CA PRO A 261 -24.99 -12.40 -51.93
C PRO A 261 -25.68 -12.82 -53.23
N GLU A 262 -26.35 -11.87 -53.87
CA GLU A 262 -26.80 -12.00 -55.26
C GLU A 262 -25.59 -12.28 -56.16
N LYS A 263 -25.70 -13.35 -56.95
CA LYS A 263 -24.74 -13.72 -57.98
C LYS A 263 -24.72 -12.62 -59.06
N GLN A 264 -23.61 -11.90 -59.17
CA GLN A 264 -23.30 -11.13 -60.38
C GLN A 264 -21.93 -11.49 -60.95
N SER A 265 -21.94 -11.50 -62.27
CA SER A 265 -20.99 -11.99 -63.24
C SER A 265 -19.83 -11.02 -63.53
N SER A 266 -18.67 -11.62 -63.80
CA SER A 266 -17.60 -11.16 -64.70
C SER A 266 -16.67 -10.00 -64.26
N PRO A 267 -15.36 -10.10 -64.54
CA PRO A 267 -14.36 -9.14 -64.06
C PRO A 267 -14.20 -7.97 -65.02
N VAL A 268 -14.17 -6.74 -64.48
CA VAL A 268 -13.67 -5.57 -65.19
C VAL A 268 -12.42 -5.08 -64.47
N ASN A 269 -11.30 -5.14 -65.19
CA ASN A 269 -10.04 -4.51 -64.83
C ASN A 269 -10.22 -3.00 -64.68
N TYR A 270 -9.76 -2.39 -63.58
CA TYR A 270 -9.36 -1.00 -63.60
C TYR A 270 -8.14 -0.70 -62.72
N VAL A 271 -7.33 0.17 -63.32
CA VAL A 271 -5.99 0.63 -62.98
C VAL A 271 -6.05 1.75 -61.94
N GLY A 272 -5.19 1.67 -60.92
CA GLY A 272 -4.43 2.76 -60.30
C GLY A 272 -5.16 3.96 -59.68
N ARG A 273 -4.84 4.25 -58.42
CA ARG A 273 -4.18 5.52 -58.02
C ARG A 273 -3.79 5.51 -56.54
N ARG A 274 -2.50 5.76 -56.29
CA ARG A 274 -1.97 6.22 -55.00
C ARG A 274 -2.52 7.61 -54.72
N LEU A 275 -3.03 7.83 -53.51
CA LEU A 275 -3.15 9.15 -52.91
C LEU A 275 -2.43 9.15 -51.58
N SER A 276 -1.39 9.97 -51.52
CA SER A 276 -0.68 10.38 -50.33
C SER A 276 -1.50 11.44 -49.59
N PHE A 277 -1.56 11.37 -48.27
CA PHE A 277 -1.95 12.50 -47.45
C PHE A 277 -0.76 12.94 -46.60
N LYS A 278 -0.27 14.14 -46.91
CA LYS A 278 0.65 14.93 -46.12
C LYS A 278 -0.16 15.74 -45.09
N GLY A 279 0.35 15.79 -43.86
CA GLY A 279 0.57 17.01 -43.10
C GLY A 279 -0.62 17.71 -42.44
N LEU A 280 -0.58 17.79 -41.11
CA LEU A 280 -0.92 18.98 -40.30
C LEU A 280 -0.19 18.81 -38.96
N VAL A 281 1.02 19.33 -38.78
CA VAL A 281 1.39 20.70 -38.34
C VAL A 281 0.73 21.16 -37.03
N ILE A 282 1.59 21.08 -36.02
CA ILE A 282 1.68 21.74 -34.72
C ILE A 282 1.26 23.21 -34.73
N THR A 283 0.52 23.64 -33.71
CA THR A 283 0.60 24.93 -32.96
C THR A 283 -0.38 24.81 -31.77
N SER A 284 -0.27 25.43 -30.61
CA SER A 284 0.74 26.20 -29.85
C SER A 284 0.00 26.68 -28.57
N LEU A 285 0.75 27.15 -27.56
CA LEU A 285 0.35 27.94 -26.36
C LEU A 285 -0.21 27.11 -25.17
N LYS A 286 0.50 26.81 -24.07
CA LYS A 286 1.42 27.58 -23.18
C LYS A 286 0.78 28.84 -22.56
N LYS A 287 0.85 28.90 -21.21
CA LYS A 287 0.55 29.97 -20.24
C LYS A 287 -0.89 29.95 -19.68
N LYS A 288 -1.15 30.03 -18.38
CA LYS A 288 -0.57 30.90 -17.34
C LYS A 288 -0.64 30.24 -15.95
N TRP A 289 0.45 30.41 -15.20
CA TRP A 289 0.59 30.24 -13.76
C TRP A 289 0.69 31.66 -13.14
N ILE A 290 0.34 31.76 -11.85
CA ILE A 290 0.55 32.89 -10.90
C ILE A 290 -0.50 34.01 -10.94
N GLU A 291 -1.29 34.10 -9.88
CA GLU A 291 -1.59 35.24 -8.99
C GLU A 291 -2.65 34.74 -7.97
N PHE A 292 -2.67 35.03 -6.67
CA PHE A 292 -1.79 35.75 -5.76
C PHE A 292 -2.25 35.38 -4.34
N ALA A 293 -1.32 35.34 -3.38
CA ALA A 293 -1.61 35.27 -1.98
C ALA A 293 -2.32 36.55 -1.48
N LYS A 294 -3.42 36.37 -0.74
CA LYS A 294 -3.89 37.25 0.33
C LYS A 294 -4.46 36.38 1.44
#